data_AF-A0A841I0Z1-F1
#
_entry.id   AF-A0A841I0Z1-F1
#
_cell.length_a   1.000
_cell.length_b   1.000
_cell.length_c   1.000
_cell.angle_alpha   90.00
_cell.angle_beta   90.00
_cell.angle_gamma   90.00
#
_symmetry.space_group_name_H-M   'P 1'
#
loop_
_entity.id
_entity.type
_entity.pdbx_description
1 polymer ?
#
loop_
_entity_poly.entity_id
_entity_poly.type
_entity_poly.pdbx_seq_one_letter_code
_entity_poly.pdbx_strand_id
1 'polypeptide(L)'
;MSTEEILRGLKHYRRIAKQDVLRAAETPNPEAFRIHAESRREIYALLTECAEVKASEDVIERALELYQQLPFVSGTQEFEHPEIKGRENALENFFLMVGLDPKLRREARRKRPSLEETAQPAQP
;
A
#
# COMPACT_ATOMS: atom_id res chain seq x y z
N MET A 1 -14.39 -7.23 11.50
CA MET A 1 -13.65 -6.04 11.98
C MET A 1 -14.49 -4.82 11.68
N SER A 2 -14.71 -3.93 12.64
CA SER A 2 -15.52 -2.72 12.44
C SER A 2 -14.72 -1.58 11.81
N THR A 3 -15.40 -0.58 11.26
CA THR A 3 -14.77 0.65 10.75
C THR A 3 -13.94 1.36 11.84
N GLU A 4 -14.39 1.36 13.10
CA GLU A 4 -13.65 1.97 14.21
C GLU A 4 -12.34 1.22 14.53
N GLU A 5 -12.35 -0.12 14.48
CA GLU A 5 -11.15 -0.94 14.61
C GLU A 5 -10.18 -0.65 13.45
N ILE A 6 -10.69 -0.54 12.23
CA ILE A 6 -9.90 -0.18 11.04
C ILE A 6 -9.24 1.19 11.23
N LEU A 7 -9.98 2.21 11.66
CA LEU A 7 -9.45 3.55 11.91
C LEU A 7 -8.34 3.54 12.96
N ARG A 8 -8.50 2.78 14.06
CA ARG A 8 -7.45 2.66 15.09
C ARG A 8 -6.19 2.00 14.54
N GLY A 9 -6.35 0.92 13.77
CA GLY A 9 -5.24 0.21 13.11
C GLY A 9 -4.50 1.10 12.10
N LEU A 10 -5.22 1.78 11.22
CA LEU A 10 -4.65 2.72 10.23
C LEU A 10 -3.90 3.87 10.90
N LYS A 11 -4.45 4.48 11.95
CA LYS A 11 -3.75 5.52 12.74
C LYS A 11 -2.46 4.99 13.37
N HIS A 12 -2.45 3.73 13.83
CA HIS A 12 -1.25 3.10 14.36
C HIS A 12 -0.19 2.88 13.27
N TYR A 13 -0.57 2.28 12.13
CA TYR A 13 0.33 2.05 11.01
C TYR A 13 0.89 3.35 10.41
N ARG A 14 0.07 4.40 10.29
CA ARG A 14 0.52 5.73 9.85
C ARG A 14 1.57 6.33 10.79
N ARG A 15 1.50 6.04 12.09
CA ARG A 15 2.49 6.47 13.08
C ARG A 15 3.81 5.72 12.93
N ILE A 16 3.76 4.40 12.72
CA ILE A 16 4.95 3.58 12.46
C ILE A 16 5.64 4.07 11.18
N ALA A 17 4.89 4.23 10.08
CA ALA A 17 5.45 4.75 8.83
C ALA A 17 6.10 6.14 9.01
N LYS A 18 5.51 7.03 9.83
CA LYS A 18 6.13 8.32 10.17
C LYS A 18 7.45 8.14 10.93
N GLN A 19 7.53 7.19 11.87
CA GLN A 19 8.78 6.89 12.58
C GLN A 19 9.84 6.38 11.60
N ASP A 20 9.47 5.54 10.64
CA ASP A 20 10.40 5.02 9.64
C ASP A 20 10.94 6.12 8.72
N VAL A 21 10.12 7.12 8.37
CA VAL A 21 10.60 8.33 7.65
C VAL A 21 11.69 9.05 8.44
N LEU A 22 11.49 9.25 9.75
CA LEU A 22 12.44 9.95 10.61
C LEU A 22 13.75 9.18 10.78
N ARG A 23 13.71 7.86 10.63
CA ARG A 23 14.86 6.97 10.78
C ARG A 23 15.56 6.63 9.46
N ALA A 24 15.05 7.11 8.33
CA ALA A 24 15.58 6.76 7.01
C ALA A 24 17.08 7.10 6.86
N ALA A 25 17.57 8.16 7.51
CA ALA A 25 18.99 8.55 7.52
C ALA A 25 19.93 7.49 8.13
N GLU A 26 19.41 6.54 8.91
CA GLU A 26 20.17 5.44 9.53
C GLU A 26 20.29 4.21 8.61
N THR A 27 19.73 4.25 7.40
CA THR A 27 19.63 3.10 6.50
C THR A 27 20.67 3.11 5.37
N PRO A 28 20.97 1.96 4.73
CA PRO A 28 21.95 1.89 3.63
C PRO A 28 21.61 2.74 2.39
N ASN A 29 20.32 3.05 2.18
CA ASN A 29 19.86 3.94 1.11
C ASN A 29 18.77 4.89 1.64
N PRO A 30 19.16 6.00 2.30
CA PRO A 30 18.22 6.87 3.01
C PRO A 30 17.06 7.39 2.15
N GLU A 31 17.30 7.70 0.88
CA GLU A 31 16.27 8.21 -0.01
C GLU A 31 15.22 7.14 -0.33
N ALA A 32 15.66 5.94 -0.74
CA ALA A 32 14.73 4.85 -1.04
C ALA A 32 13.89 4.44 0.18
N PHE A 33 14.51 4.36 1.36
CA PHE A 33 13.79 4.07 2.61
C PHE A 33 12.79 5.17 2.98
N ARG A 34 13.17 6.44 2.80
CA ARG A 34 12.27 7.58 3.02
C ARG A 34 11.06 7.50 2.10
N ILE A 35 11.27 7.34 0.79
CA ILE A 35 10.20 7.25 -0.21
C ILE A 35 9.27 6.06 0.08
N HIS A 36 9.84 4.91 0.43
CA HIS A 36 9.07 3.73 0.82
C HIS A 36 8.18 3.99 2.05
N ALA A 37 8.73 4.61 3.09
CA ALA A 37 7.98 4.93 4.31
C ALA A 37 6.92 6.01 4.08
N GLU A 38 7.21 7.04 3.27
CA GLU A 38 6.24 8.07 2.85
C GLU A 38 5.08 7.45 2.08
N SER A 39 5.39 6.58 1.10
CA SER A 39 4.40 5.88 0.28
C SER A 39 3.46 5.00 1.10
N ARG A 40 3.98 4.32 2.14
CA ARG A 40 3.12 3.61 3.11
C ARG A 40 2.20 4.56 3.86
N ARG A 41 2.75 5.68 4.33
CA ARG A 41 2.02 6.68 5.11
C ARG A 41 0.88 7.32 4.30
N GLU A 42 1.09 7.52 3.00
CA GLU A 42 0.06 8.01 2.07
C GLU A 42 -1.11 7.03 1.94
N ILE A 43 -0.83 5.74 1.71
CA ILE A 43 -1.89 4.72 1.62
C ILE A 43 -2.70 4.66 2.91
N TYR A 44 -2.03 4.65 4.08
CA TYR A 44 -2.74 4.64 5.35
C TYR A 44 -3.59 5.90 5.56
N ALA A 45 -3.14 7.06 5.10
CA ALA A 45 -3.93 8.29 5.14
C ALA A 45 -5.17 8.19 4.25
N LEU A 46 -5.02 7.75 3.00
CA LEU A 46 -6.12 7.57 2.06
C LEU A 46 -7.19 6.60 2.57
N LEU A 47 -6.76 5.46 3.14
CA LEU A 47 -7.69 4.50 3.73
C LEU A 47 -8.34 5.03 5.01
N THR A 48 -7.65 5.89 5.77
CA THR A 48 -8.23 6.55 6.95
C THR A 48 -9.35 7.49 6.53
N GLU A 49 -9.10 8.35 5.54
CA GLU A 49 -10.10 9.27 4.98
C GLU A 49 -11.32 8.52 4.44
N CYS A 50 -11.10 7.37 3.78
CA CYS A 50 -12.18 6.49 3.34
C CYS A 50 -13.00 5.94 4.53
N ALA A 51 -12.32 5.44 5.56
CA ALA A 51 -12.94 4.86 6.74
C ALA A 51 -13.65 5.89 7.65
N GLU A 52 -13.33 7.18 7.53
CA GLU A 52 -14.03 8.24 8.27
C GLU A 52 -15.46 8.47 7.76
N VAL A 53 -15.76 8.09 6.52
CA VAL A 53 -17.05 8.38 5.86
C VAL A 53 -17.75 7.17 5.26
N LYS A 54 -17.10 5.99 5.21
CA LYS A 54 -17.65 4.77 4.59
C LYS A 54 -17.67 3.56 5.54
N ALA A 55 -18.39 2.50 5.14
CA ALA A 55 -18.43 1.25 5.88
C ALA A 55 -17.12 0.45 5.70
N SER A 56 -16.89 -0.53 6.58
CA SER A 56 -15.68 -1.37 6.56
C SER A 56 -15.45 -2.06 5.22
N GLU A 57 -16.53 -2.54 4.60
CA GLU A 57 -16.53 -3.24 3.32
C GLU A 57 -16.03 -2.31 2.19
N ASP A 58 -16.49 -1.06 2.16
CA ASP A 58 -16.08 -0.07 1.17
C ASP A 58 -14.59 0.29 1.30
N VAL A 59 -14.05 0.30 2.53
CA VAL A 59 -12.62 0.56 2.77
C VAL A 59 -11.78 -0.60 2.25
N ILE A 60 -12.25 -1.84 2.45
CA ILE A 60 -11.59 -3.04 1.94
C ILE A 60 -11.63 -3.07 0.41
N GLU A 61 -12.77 -2.77 -0.20
CA GLU A 61 -12.91 -2.65 -1.65
C GLU A 61 -11.95 -1.58 -2.20
N ARG A 62 -11.91 -0.40 -1.56
CA ARG A 62 -10.97 0.66 -1.95
C ARG A 62 -9.51 0.22 -1.88
N ALA A 63 -9.13 -0.53 -0.85
CA ALA A 63 -7.77 -1.07 -0.73
C ALA A 63 -7.47 -2.10 -1.84
N LEU A 64 -8.44 -2.94 -2.21
CA LEU A 64 -8.31 -3.90 -3.32
C LEU A 64 -8.18 -3.21 -4.68
N GLU A 65 -8.92 -2.13 -4.92
CA GLU A 65 -8.79 -1.32 -6.13
C GLU A 65 -7.39 -0.71 -6.25
N LEU A 66 -6.91 -0.07 -5.18
CA LEU A 66 -5.57 0.52 -5.13
C LEU A 66 -4.50 -0.55 -5.39
N TYR A 67 -4.68 -1.75 -4.82
CA TYR A 67 -3.74 -2.85 -4.99
C TYR A 67 -3.69 -3.35 -6.44
N GLN A 68 -4.84 -3.45 -7.11
CA GLN A 68 -4.94 -3.86 -8.51
C GLN A 68 -4.28 -2.88 -9.48
N GLN A 69 -4.16 -1.60 -9.10
CA GLN A 69 -3.52 -0.57 -9.92
C GLN A 69 -1.98 -0.57 -9.80
N LEU A 70 -1.41 -1.26 -8.82
CA LEU A 70 0.04 -1.29 -8.63
C LEU A 70 0.70 -2.27 -9.62
N PRO A 71 1.68 -1.82 -10.42
CA PRO A 71 2.41 -2.73 -11.28
C PRO A 71 3.23 -3.75 -10.47
N PHE A 72 3.53 -4.89 -11.08
CA PHE A 72 4.50 -5.84 -10.54
C PHE A 72 5.93 -5.32 -10.73
N VAL A 73 6.60 -5.06 -9.62
CA VAL A 73 8.04 -4.70 -9.57
C VAL A 73 8.90 -5.82 -8.98
N SER A 74 8.36 -7.05 -8.93
CA SER A 74 9.12 -8.23 -8.52
C SER A 74 10.26 -8.51 -9.49
N GLY A 75 11.45 -8.84 -8.98
CA GLY A 75 12.66 -9.06 -9.77
C GLY A 75 13.51 -7.80 -10.04
N THR A 76 13.02 -6.62 -9.65
CA THR A 76 13.82 -5.36 -9.63
C THR A 76 14.81 -5.34 -8.48
N GLN A 77 15.82 -4.47 -8.54
CA GLN A 77 16.82 -4.35 -7.47
C GLN A 77 16.18 -3.90 -6.16
N GLU A 78 16.79 -4.21 -5.01
CA GLU A 78 16.22 -3.98 -3.66
C GLU A 78 15.63 -2.57 -3.49
N PHE A 79 16.40 -1.53 -3.85
CA PHE A 79 16.03 -0.12 -3.69
C PHE A 79 15.37 0.52 -4.91
N GLU A 80 15.06 -0.26 -5.94
CA GLU A 80 14.34 0.21 -7.13
C GLU A 80 12.83 0.25 -6.86
N HIS A 81 12.12 1.21 -7.46
CA HIS A 81 10.68 1.45 -7.25
C HIS A 81 10.23 1.49 -5.77
N PRO A 82 10.95 2.21 -4.89
CA PRO A 82 10.62 2.25 -3.46
C PRO A 82 9.18 2.74 -3.20
N GLU A 83 8.64 3.58 -4.08
CA GLU A 83 7.27 4.07 -4.03
C GLU A 83 6.23 2.97 -4.26
N ILE A 84 6.39 2.16 -5.31
CA ILE A 84 5.47 1.05 -5.62
C ILE A 84 5.57 -0.01 -4.53
N LYS A 85 6.79 -0.37 -4.12
CA LYS A 85 7.03 -1.34 -3.04
C LYS A 85 6.45 -0.87 -1.70
N GLY A 86 6.56 0.42 -1.39
CA GLY A 86 5.95 1.02 -0.21
C GLY A 86 4.42 0.94 -0.24
N ARG A 87 3.79 1.31 -1.36
CA ARG A 87 2.33 1.20 -1.51
C ARG A 87 1.86 -0.25 -1.40
N GLU A 88 2.54 -1.17 -2.06
CA GLU A 88 2.27 -2.61 -1.98
C GLU A 88 2.38 -3.10 -0.53
N ASN A 89 3.46 -2.75 0.17
CA ASN A 89 3.66 -3.12 1.57
C ASN A 89 2.54 -2.61 2.49
N ALA A 90 2.09 -1.36 2.29
CA ALA A 90 1.00 -0.81 3.09
C ALA A 90 -0.32 -1.56 2.90
N LEU A 91 -0.67 -1.86 1.65
CA LEU A 91 -1.89 -2.59 1.31
C LEU A 91 -1.83 -4.03 1.82
N GLU A 92 -0.69 -4.71 1.70
CA GLU A 92 -0.52 -6.06 2.21
C GLU A 92 -0.63 -6.13 3.74
N ASN A 93 -0.03 -5.18 4.45
CA ASN A 93 -0.19 -5.07 5.90
C ASN A 93 -1.64 -4.76 6.29
N PHE A 94 -2.33 -3.91 5.52
CA PHE A 94 -3.75 -3.64 5.74
C PHE A 94 -4.61 -4.91 5.56
N PHE A 95 -4.37 -5.70 4.51
CA PHE A 95 -5.08 -6.97 4.29
C PHE A 95 -4.88 -7.97 5.42
N LEU A 96 -3.66 -8.05 5.96
CA LEU A 96 -3.37 -8.86 7.14
C LEU A 96 -4.14 -8.34 8.37
N MET A 97 -4.14 -7.02 8.58
CA MET A 97 -4.83 -6.37 9.70
C MET A 97 -6.34 -6.63 9.70
N VAL A 98 -6.99 -6.57 8.53
CA VAL A 98 -8.44 -6.80 8.39
C VAL A 98 -8.83 -8.27 8.26
N GLY A 99 -7.86 -9.18 8.20
CA GLY A 99 -8.11 -10.61 8.01
C GLY A 99 -8.73 -10.94 6.66
N LEU A 100 -8.29 -10.27 5.59
CA LEU A 100 -8.81 -10.49 4.24
C LEU A 100 -8.66 -11.95 3.81
N ASP A 101 -9.70 -12.51 3.15
CA ASP A 101 -9.64 -13.86 2.58
C ASP A 101 -8.43 -14.00 1.63
N PRO A 102 -7.53 -14.97 1.87
CA PRO A 102 -6.41 -15.26 0.97
C PRO A 102 -6.80 -15.48 -0.50
N LYS A 103 -7.99 -16.00 -0.79
CA LYS A 103 -8.51 -16.16 -2.16
C LYS A 103 -8.72 -14.80 -2.83
N LEU A 104 -9.44 -13.90 -2.17
CA LEU A 104 -9.72 -12.56 -2.68
C LEU A 104 -8.44 -11.76 -2.89
N ARG A 105 -7.49 -11.86 -1.95
CA ARG A 105 -6.15 -11.28 -2.10
C ARG A 105 -5.41 -11.81 -3.34
N ARG A 106 -5.44 -13.13 -3.57
CA ARG A 106 -4.79 -13.75 -4.75
C ARG A 106 -5.45 -13.30 -6.06
N GLU A 107 -6.77 -13.19 -6.07
CA GLU A 107 -7.52 -12.73 -7.25
C GLU A 107 -7.18 -11.28 -7.59
N ALA A 108 -7.16 -10.39 -6.59
CA ALA A 108 -6.72 -9.00 -6.78
C ALA A 108 -5.27 -8.93 -7.27
N ARG A 109 -4.38 -9.75 -6.71
CA ARG A 109 -2.98 -9.81 -7.16
C ARG A 109 -2.85 -10.18 -8.64
N ARG A 110 -3.65 -11.14 -9.13
CA ARG A 110 -3.62 -11.57 -10.55
C ARG A 110 -4.05 -10.49 -11.54
N LYS A 111 -4.80 -9.48 -11.10
CA LYS A 111 -5.27 -8.38 -11.95
C LYS A 111 -4.27 -7.22 -12.05
N ARG A 112 -3.17 -7.28 -11.29
CA ARG A 112 -2.15 -6.23 -11.32
C ARG A 112 -1.41 -6.24 -12.66
N PRO A 113 -1.14 -5.07 -13.25
CA PRO A 113 -0.38 -4.99 -14.49
C PRO A 113 1.09 -5.34 -14.26
N SER A 114 1.78 -5.76 -15.31
CA SER A 114 3.23 -5.75 -15.35
C SER A 114 3.77 -4.31 -15.41
N LEU A 115 5.05 -4.14 -15.06
CA LEU A 115 5.70 -2.83 -15.18
C LEU A 115 5.71 -2.32 -16.64
N GLU A 116 5.89 -3.23 -17.61
CA GLU A 116 5.91 -2.91 -19.05
C GLU A 116 4.56 -2.41 -19.56
N GLU A 117 3.45 -3.00 -19.12
CA GLU A 117 2.08 -2.57 -19.48
C GLU A 117 1.77 -1.16 -18.99
N THR A 118 2.33 -0.75 -17.85
CA THR A 118 2.18 0.63 -17.35
C THR A 118 3.05 1.66 -18.05
N ALA A 119 4.11 1.21 -18.74
CA ALA A 119 5.06 2.08 -19.45
C ALA A 119 4.65 2.37 -20.90
N GLN A 120 3.66 1.66 -21.46
CA GLN A 120 3.17 1.90 -22.81
C GLN A 120 2.17 3.07 -22.80
N PRO A 121 2.42 4.16 -23.57
CA PRO A 121 1.41 5.18 -23.75
C PRO A 121 0.19 4.56 -24.44
N ALA A 122 -1.01 4.92 -23.98
CA ALA A 122 -2.27 4.50 -24.59
C ALA A 122 -2.17 4.72 -26.10
N GLN A 123 -2.11 3.63 -26.87
CA GLN A 123 -2.15 3.73 -28.33
C GLN A 123 -3.53 4.29 -28.71
N PRO A 124 -3.57 5.34 -29.56
CA PRO A 124 -4.81 6.00 -29.95
C PRO A 124 -5.76 5.11 -30.73
#